data_AF-X1PQ96-F1
#
_entry.id   AF-X1PQ96-F1
#
_cell.length_a   1.000
_cell.length_b   1.000
_cell.length_c   1.000
_cell.angle_alpha   90.00
_cell.angle_beta   90.00
_cell.angle_gamma   90.00
#
_symmetry.space_group_name_H-M   'P 1'
#
loop_
_entity.id
_entity.type
_entity.pdbx_description
1 polymer ?
#
loop_
_entity_poly.entity_id
_entity_poly.type
_entity_poly.pdbx_seq_one_letter_code
_entity_poly.pdbx_strand_id
1 'polypeptide(L)'
;MLWAQEEDPLAERIERLGEGLFEGYTQPLVNAFGAGISTGLFHSAYSHDFLGFDLSVCGIYIQIPRSAKYFSGRALLCSLGIDGLVYDSVDLDSLSTVFGPDEETIVPTTGNAIGIPQTIPGGFDVSGVPLVVPQLNIGLASGSEIILRYIPFTFKGSRIRFMGVGFKQELTSAASEHGSHARCNCHWWCLPEVWCQRFSG
;
A
#
# COMPACT_ATOMS: atom_id res chain seq x y z
N MET A 1 29.27 -5.48 31.32
CA MET A 1 27.84 -5.17 31.19
C MET A 1 27.73 -3.66 31.05
N LEU A 2 26.92 -3.21 30.09
CA LEU A 2 26.39 -1.85 29.92
C LEU A 2 27.35 -0.80 29.33
N TRP A 3 27.48 -0.83 28.01
CA TRP A 3 27.63 0.40 27.23
C TRP A 3 26.19 0.83 26.93
N ALA A 4 25.60 1.60 27.85
CA ALA A 4 24.36 2.30 27.55
C ALA A 4 24.75 3.44 26.60
N GLN A 5 24.41 3.29 25.32
CA GLN A 5 24.38 4.41 24.39
C GLN A 5 23.38 5.42 24.97
N GLU A 6 23.87 6.58 25.40
CA GLU A 6 23.04 7.72 25.72
C GLU A 6 22.48 8.20 24.38
N GLU A 7 21.22 7.86 24.09
CA GLU A 7 20.57 8.22 22.83
C GLU A 7 20.58 9.75 22.70
N ASP A 8 21.20 10.27 21.63
CA ASP A 8 21.24 11.70 21.38
C ASP A 8 19.80 12.19 21.13
N PRO A 9 19.28 13.14 21.93
CA PRO A 9 17.90 13.62 21.78
C PRO A 9 17.63 14.23 20.40
N LEU A 10 18.66 14.59 19.63
CA LEU A 10 18.52 15.00 18.23
C LEU A 10 18.28 13.82 17.29
N ALA A 11 18.99 12.70 17.48
CA ALA A 11 18.88 11.53 16.62
C ALA A 11 17.45 10.97 16.66
N GLU A 12 16.86 10.84 17.84
CA GLU A 12 15.47 10.40 18.02
C GLU A 12 14.48 11.35 17.29
N ARG A 13 14.72 12.67 17.34
CA ARG A 13 13.87 13.66 16.67
C ARG A 13 13.94 13.53 15.15
N ILE A 14 15.13 13.33 14.60
CA ILE A 14 15.33 13.14 13.16
C ILE A 14 14.69 11.83 12.70
N GLU A 15 14.82 10.76 13.48
CA GLU A 15 14.19 9.47 13.18
C GLU A 15 12.66 9.61 13.14
N ARG A 16 12.06 10.16 14.20
CA ARG A 16 10.60 10.38 14.26
C ARG A 16 10.08 11.31 13.17
N LEU A 17 10.91 12.27 12.74
CA LEU A 17 10.58 13.14 11.62
C LEU A 17 10.59 12.38 10.29
N GLY A 18 11.62 11.56 10.07
CA GLY A 18 11.74 10.70 8.90
C GLY A 18 10.57 9.74 8.80
N GLU A 19 10.17 9.11 9.89
CA GLU A 19 9.00 8.24 9.96
C GLU A 19 7.72 8.97 9.59
N GLY A 20 7.46 10.15 10.16
CA GLY A 20 6.25 10.93 9.86
C GLY A 20 6.19 11.40 8.39
N LEU A 21 7.32 11.82 7.83
CA LEU A 21 7.38 12.19 6.41
C LEU A 21 7.20 10.98 5.49
N PHE A 22 7.83 9.85 5.83
CA PHE A 22 7.70 8.62 5.05
C PHE A 22 6.27 8.06 5.10
N GLU A 23 5.65 8.07 6.28
CA GLU A 23 4.25 7.68 6.46
C GLU A 23 3.35 8.57 5.61
N GLY A 24 3.42 9.89 5.74
CA GLY A 24 2.59 10.82 4.95
C GLY A 24 2.80 10.69 3.44
N TYR A 25 4.05 10.47 3.01
CA TYR A 25 4.40 10.29 1.59
C TYR A 25 3.83 8.98 1.00
N THR A 26 3.83 7.89 1.77
CA THR A 26 3.45 6.53 1.30
C THR A 26 2.02 6.10 1.67
N GLN A 27 1.39 6.74 2.65
CA GLN A 27 0.05 6.38 3.13
C GLN A 27 -1.01 6.35 2.01
N PRO A 28 -1.08 7.31 1.07
CA PRO A 28 -2.00 7.22 -0.06
C PRO A 28 -1.81 5.97 -0.92
N LEU A 29 -0.56 5.53 -1.12
CA LEU A 29 -0.26 4.32 -1.88
C LEU A 29 -0.74 3.07 -1.16
N VAL A 30 -0.47 2.97 0.15
CA VAL A 30 -0.94 1.85 0.97
C VAL A 30 -2.47 1.80 0.98
N ASN A 31 -3.13 2.94 1.14
CA ASN A 31 -4.60 3.03 1.13
C ASN A 31 -5.19 2.65 -0.23
N ALA A 32 -4.65 3.20 -1.32
CA ALA A 32 -5.09 2.90 -2.68
C ALA A 32 -4.92 1.41 -3.00
N PHE A 33 -3.73 0.86 -2.72
CA PHE A 33 -3.41 -0.54 -2.98
C PHE A 33 -4.25 -1.48 -2.12
N GLY A 34 -4.41 -1.17 -0.83
CA GLY A 34 -5.26 -1.92 0.09
C GLY A 34 -6.71 -1.94 -0.37
N ALA A 35 -7.28 -0.77 -0.68
CA ALA A 35 -8.65 -0.66 -1.17
C ALA A 35 -8.85 -1.37 -2.53
N GLY A 36 -7.92 -1.24 -3.46
CA GLY A 36 -7.98 -1.90 -4.77
C GLY A 36 -7.94 -3.42 -4.66
N ILE A 37 -7.04 -3.95 -3.82
CA ILE A 37 -6.97 -5.39 -3.53
C ILE A 37 -8.23 -5.85 -2.81
N SER A 38 -8.72 -5.15 -1.80
CA SER A 38 -9.95 -5.55 -1.15
C SER A 38 -11.11 -5.61 -2.14
N THR A 39 -11.30 -4.59 -2.97
CA THR A 39 -12.42 -4.51 -3.92
C THR A 39 -12.32 -5.52 -5.07
N GLY A 40 -11.13 -5.71 -5.66
CA GLY A 40 -10.93 -6.60 -6.80
C GLY A 40 -10.82 -8.08 -6.45
N LEU A 41 -10.55 -8.43 -5.18
CA LEU A 41 -10.29 -9.82 -4.75
C LEU A 41 -11.46 -10.50 -4.04
N PHE A 42 -12.59 -9.82 -3.84
CA PHE A 42 -13.83 -10.48 -3.43
C PHE A 42 -14.43 -11.23 -4.63
N HIS A 43 -14.01 -12.47 -4.81
CA HIS A 43 -14.66 -13.40 -5.73
C HIS A 43 -14.83 -14.76 -5.08
N SER A 44 -16.08 -15.26 -5.12
CA SER A 44 -16.61 -16.57 -4.73
C SER A 44 -15.90 -17.34 -3.60
N ALA A 45 -16.65 -17.64 -2.54
CA ALA A 45 -16.21 -18.51 -1.44
C ALA A 45 -16.10 -20.01 -1.82
N TYR A 46 -16.55 -20.40 -3.01
CA TYR A 46 -16.52 -21.79 -3.47
C TYR A 46 -15.09 -22.27 -3.72
N SER A 47 -14.67 -23.35 -3.07
CA SER A 47 -13.35 -23.95 -3.27
C SER A 47 -13.35 -24.88 -4.48
N HIS A 48 -12.21 -25.00 -5.15
CA HIS A 48 -12.05 -26.01 -6.20
C HIS A 48 -11.90 -27.41 -5.59
N ASP A 49 -12.38 -28.42 -6.31
CA ASP A 49 -12.18 -29.82 -5.94
C ASP A 49 -10.68 -30.16 -5.81
N PHE A 50 -10.36 -31.28 -5.18
CA PHE A 50 -8.97 -31.72 -5.00
C PHE A 50 -8.23 -31.78 -6.35
N LEU A 51 -7.12 -31.03 -6.47
CA LEU A 51 -6.33 -30.80 -7.69
C LEU A 51 -7.00 -29.95 -8.80
N GLY A 52 -8.22 -29.45 -8.59
CA GLY A 52 -8.81 -28.45 -9.48
C GLY A 52 -8.03 -27.14 -9.39
N PHE A 53 -7.76 -26.51 -10.54
CA PHE A 53 -7.05 -25.24 -10.57
C PHE A 53 -7.82 -24.19 -11.37
N ASP A 54 -7.56 -22.94 -11.03
CA ASP A 54 -8.17 -21.80 -11.70
C ASP A 54 -7.17 -20.68 -11.90
N LEU A 55 -7.09 -20.23 -13.15
CA LEU A 55 -6.30 -19.07 -13.54
C LEU A 55 -7.25 -17.91 -13.74
N SER A 56 -7.11 -16.90 -12.88
CA SER A 56 -7.92 -15.68 -12.93
C SER A 56 -7.03 -14.47 -13.17
N VAL A 57 -7.53 -13.50 -13.92
CA VAL A 57 -6.87 -12.20 -14.10
C VAL A 57 -7.86 -11.11 -13.76
N CYS A 58 -7.52 -10.30 -12.75
CA CYS A 58 -8.34 -9.17 -12.31
C CYS A 58 -7.68 -7.85 -12.71
N GLY A 59 -8.39 -7.03 -13.47
CA GLY A 59 -8.04 -5.64 -13.77
C GLY A 59 -8.77 -4.71 -12.81
N ILE A 60 -8.02 -3.86 -12.12
CA ILE A 60 -8.53 -2.88 -11.16
C ILE A 60 -8.01 -1.51 -11.60
N TYR A 61 -8.87 -0.53 -11.69
CA TYR A 61 -8.47 0.85 -11.92
C TYR A 61 -8.77 1.69 -10.68
N ILE A 62 -7.72 2.21 -10.04
CA ILE A 62 -7.88 3.06 -8.85
C ILE A 62 -7.69 4.51 -9.26
N GLN A 63 -8.75 5.31 -9.15
CA GLN A 63 -8.67 6.74 -9.37
C GLN A 63 -8.14 7.44 -8.11
N ILE A 64 -7.09 8.25 -8.25
CA ILE A 64 -6.49 8.96 -7.11
C ILE A 64 -7.13 10.35 -6.96
N PRO A 65 -7.83 10.63 -5.85
CA PRO A 65 -8.43 11.94 -5.62
C PRO A 65 -7.35 12.99 -5.35
N ARG A 66 -7.65 14.26 -5.66
CA ARG A 66 -6.70 15.38 -5.43
C ARG A 66 -6.27 15.52 -3.97
N SER A 67 -7.14 15.17 -3.01
CA SER A 67 -6.81 15.20 -1.59
C SER A 67 -5.71 14.21 -1.20
N ALA A 68 -5.50 13.15 -1.99
CA ALA A 68 -4.46 12.14 -1.73
C ALA A 68 -3.14 12.46 -2.44
N LYS A 69 -3.07 13.54 -3.23
CA LYS A 69 -1.86 14.03 -3.90
C LYS A 69 -0.98 14.89 -2.99
N TYR A 70 -1.53 15.40 -1.90
CA TYR A 70 -0.84 16.31 -0.99
C TYR A 70 -0.99 15.84 0.45
N PHE A 71 0.02 16.11 1.28
CA PHE A 71 -0.02 15.89 2.72
C PHE A 71 0.67 17.05 3.45
N SER A 72 0.41 17.19 4.75
CA SER A 72 1.14 18.12 5.61
C SER A 72 2.20 17.33 6.39
N GLY A 73 3.41 17.88 6.46
CA GLY A 73 4.55 17.27 7.12
C GLY A 73 5.30 18.29 7.98
N ARG A 74 6.30 17.79 8.70
CA ARG A 74 7.17 18.63 9.53
C ARG A 74 8.60 18.48 9.07
N ALA A 75 9.35 19.58 9.11
CA ALA A 75 10.80 19.60 8.95
C ALA A 75 11.45 20.20 10.20
N LEU A 76 12.69 19.82 10.49
CA LEU A 76 13.48 20.41 11.57
C LEU A 76 14.37 21.51 11.00
N LEU A 77 14.51 22.60 11.75
CA LEU A 77 15.43 23.70 11.47
C LEU A 77 16.54 23.66 12.53
N CYS A 78 17.77 23.49 12.09
CA CYS A 78 18.95 23.47 12.97
C CYS A 78 19.76 24.74 12.73
N SER A 79 19.99 25.53 13.78
CA SER A 79 20.82 26.75 13.70
C SER A 79 21.89 26.75 14.79
N LEU A 80 23.01 27.43 14.53
CA LEU A 80 24.10 27.56 15.50
C LEU A 80 23.88 28.83 16.35
N GLY A 81 23.59 28.64 17.63
CA GLY A 81 23.49 29.70 18.63
C GLY A 81 24.81 29.91 19.39
N ILE A 82 24.84 30.93 20.24
CA ILE A 82 26.02 31.33 21.02
C ILE A 82 26.36 30.27 22.09
N ASP A 83 25.34 29.58 22.60
CA ASP A 83 25.46 28.56 23.67
C ASP A 83 25.31 27.12 23.15
N GLY A 84 25.25 26.90 21.83
CA GLY A 84 25.12 25.57 21.22
C GLY A 84 24.16 25.51 20.03
N LEU A 85 23.81 24.28 19.61
CA LEU A 85 22.85 24.04 18.54
C LEU A 85 21.42 24.30 19.02
N VAL A 86 20.66 25.09 18.26
CA VAL A 86 19.24 25.38 18.49
C VAL A 86 18.42 24.67 17.43
N TYR A 87 17.39 23.95 17.88
CA TYR A 87 16.48 23.19 17.03
C TYR A 87 15.08 23.79 17.09
N ASP A 88 14.49 24.02 15.93
CA ASP A 88 13.11 24.44 15.78
C ASP A 88 12.39 23.49 14.80
N SER A 89 11.06 23.51 14.77
CA SER A 89 10.26 22.72 13.84
C SER A 89 9.39 23.64 12.99
N VAL A 90 9.36 23.38 11.68
CA VAL A 90 8.50 24.08 10.74
C VAL A 90 7.45 23.12 10.20
N ASP A 91 6.20 23.55 10.24
CA ASP A 91 5.09 22.87 9.59
C ASP A 91 5.08 23.24 8.11
N LEU A 92 5.02 22.21 7.26
CA LEU A 92 4.98 22.34 5.81
C LEU A 92 3.66 21.81 5.30
N ASP A 93 2.87 22.69 4.70
CA ASP A 93 1.63 22.33 4.05
C ASP A 93 1.84 22.04 2.57
N SER A 94 0.98 21.17 2.02
CA SER A 94 0.94 20.86 0.58
C SER A 94 2.19 20.16 0.03
N LEU A 95 2.84 19.31 0.84
CA LEU A 95 3.91 18.44 0.36
C LEU A 95 3.35 17.39 -0.61
N SER A 96 4.10 17.07 -1.66
CA SER A 96 3.70 16.05 -2.62
C SER A 96 3.77 14.65 -2.02
N THR A 97 2.71 13.86 -2.17
CA THR A 97 2.74 12.42 -1.88
C THR A 97 3.35 11.66 -3.06
N VAL A 98 3.48 10.34 -2.95
CA VAL A 98 3.89 9.49 -4.08
C VAL A 98 2.99 9.60 -5.32
N PHE A 99 1.74 10.07 -5.20
CA PHE A 99 0.86 10.33 -6.36
C PHE A 99 0.77 11.81 -6.75
N GLY A 100 1.35 12.70 -5.96
CA GLY A 100 1.38 14.13 -6.23
C GLY A 100 2.36 14.54 -7.33
N PRO A 101 2.48 15.85 -7.61
CA PRO A 101 3.35 16.39 -8.67
C PRO A 101 4.82 16.01 -8.50
N ASP A 102 5.58 15.89 -9.60
CA ASP A 102 7.03 15.58 -9.60
C ASP A 102 7.90 16.80 -9.21
N GLU A 103 7.41 17.63 -8.29
CA GLU A 103 8.08 18.85 -7.84
C GLU A 103 8.65 18.63 -6.43
N GLU A 104 9.95 18.81 -6.29
CA GLU A 104 10.63 18.77 -5.00
C GLU A 104 10.30 20.03 -4.19
N THR A 105 10.05 19.85 -2.89
CA THR A 105 9.82 20.97 -1.97
C THR A 105 11.08 21.25 -1.19
N ILE A 106 11.61 22.48 -1.32
CA ILE A 106 12.75 22.94 -0.53
C ILE A 106 12.23 23.46 0.81
N VAL A 107 12.81 22.98 1.91
CA VAL A 107 12.42 23.44 3.25
C VAL A 107 12.86 24.90 3.44
N PRO A 108 11.95 25.81 3.80
CA PRO A 108 12.28 27.21 3.99
C PRO A 108 13.19 27.38 5.21
N THR A 109 14.37 27.95 5.00
CA THR A 109 15.32 28.28 6.07
C THR A 109 15.53 29.79 6.16
N THR A 110 15.80 30.30 7.37
CA THR A 110 16.10 31.72 7.61
C THR A 110 17.45 31.88 8.29
N GLY A 111 18.28 32.81 7.80
CA GLY A 111 19.59 33.09 8.39
C GLY A 111 20.56 31.91 8.24
N ASN A 112 21.20 31.53 9.34
CA ASN A 112 22.19 30.43 9.38
C ASN A 112 21.56 29.05 9.66
N ALA A 113 20.24 28.91 9.49
CA ALA A 113 19.53 27.66 9.75
C ALA A 113 19.63 26.68 8.57
N ILE A 114 19.70 25.39 8.87
CA ILE A 114 19.67 24.28 7.92
C ILE A 114 18.38 23.47 8.15
N GLY A 115 17.66 23.17 7.07
CA GLY A 115 16.49 22.30 7.10
C GLY A 115 16.88 20.82 7.07
N ILE A 116 16.21 19.99 7.87
CA ILE A 116 16.35 18.54 7.89
C ILE A 116 14.96 17.91 7.65
N PRO A 117 14.76 17.19 6.52
CA PRO A 117 15.63 17.16 5.34
C PRO A 117 15.69 18.54 4.66
N GLN A 118 16.71 18.79 3.82
CA GLN A 118 16.81 20.05 3.07
C GLN A 118 15.78 20.12 1.94
N THR A 119 15.53 18.97 1.33
CA THR A 119 14.61 18.81 0.21
C THR A 119 13.73 17.60 0.46
N ILE A 120 12.43 17.77 0.23
CA ILE A 120 11.43 16.71 0.27
C ILE A 120 11.14 16.31 -1.18
N PRO A 121 11.23 15.02 -1.52
CA PRO A 121 11.04 14.56 -2.90
C PRO A 121 9.62 14.83 -3.40
N GLY A 122 9.51 15.10 -4.70
CA GLY A 122 8.23 15.13 -5.40
C GLY A 122 7.62 13.74 -5.60
N GLY A 123 6.39 13.71 -6.07
CA GLY A 123 5.64 12.52 -6.46
C GLY A 123 5.85 12.12 -7.93
N PHE A 124 4.84 11.42 -8.47
CA PHE A 124 4.90 10.80 -9.80
C PHE A 124 3.88 11.38 -10.79
N ASP A 125 3.13 12.39 -10.37
CA ASP A 125 1.98 13.01 -11.04
C ASP A 125 1.01 11.98 -11.64
N VAL A 126 0.62 11.02 -10.82
CA VAL A 126 -0.28 9.94 -11.25
C VAL A 126 -1.71 10.26 -10.84
N SER A 127 -2.61 10.30 -11.82
CA SER A 127 -4.03 10.56 -11.59
C SER A 127 -4.85 9.28 -11.39
N GLY A 128 -4.28 8.11 -11.71
CA GLY A 128 -4.90 6.81 -11.50
C GLY A 128 -3.90 5.68 -11.69
N VAL A 129 -4.08 4.61 -10.93
CA VAL A 129 -3.21 3.44 -10.93
C VAL A 129 -3.96 2.25 -11.52
N PRO A 130 -3.62 1.82 -12.74
CA PRO A 130 -4.10 0.55 -13.26
C PRO A 130 -3.31 -0.60 -12.61
N LEU A 131 -4.02 -1.56 -12.04
CA LEU A 131 -3.46 -2.80 -11.50
C LEU A 131 -4.02 -3.98 -12.30
N VAL A 132 -3.13 -4.91 -12.64
CA VAL A 132 -3.52 -6.21 -13.21
C VAL A 132 -3.00 -7.28 -12.26
N VAL A 133 -3.90 -8.10 -11.72
CA VAL A 133 -3.58 -9.10 -10.71
C VAL A 133 -3.89 -10.49 -11.26
N PRO A 134 -2.93 -11.15 -11.94
CA PRO A 134 -3.03 -12.57 -12.20
C PRO A 134 -3.00 -13.37 -10.90
N GLN A 135 -3.85 -14.38 -10.85
CA GLN A 135 -4.07 -15.25 -9.70
C GLN A 135 -4.13 -16.70 -10.16
N LEU A 136 -3.46 -17.56 -9.41
CA LEU A 136 -3.56 -19.01 -9.55
C LEU A 136 -4.14 -19.56 -8.26
N ASN A 137 -5.27 -20.25 -8.38
CA ASN A 137 -5.94 -20.91 -7.28
C ASN A 137 -5.78 -22.42 -7.46
N ILE A 138 -5.41 -23.13 -6.39
CA ILE A 138 -5.23 -24.58 -6.40
C ILE A 138 -6.08 -25.17 -5.27
N GLY A 139 -7.07 -25.99 -5.64
CA GLY A 139 -7.92 -26.74 -4.72
C GLY A 139 -7.14 -27.84 -4.00
N LEU A 140 -7.24 -27.86 -2.68
CA LEU A 140 -6.71 -28.88 -1.78
C LEU A 140 -7.82 -29.81 -1.30
N ALA A 141 -7.43 -30.87 -0.59
CA ALA A 141 -8.39 -31.75 0.06
C ALA A 141 -9.14 -30.97 1.17
N SER A 142 -10.36 -31.42 1.48
CA SER A 142 -11.19 -30.85 2.55
C SER A 142 -11.68 -29.41 2.31
N GLY A 143 -11.85 -29.01 1.06
CA GLY A 143 -12.41 -27.70 0.70
C GLY A 143 -11.50 -26.52 1.07
N SER A 144 -10.19 -26.77 1.16
CA SER A 144 -9.17 -25.74 1.31
C SER A 144 -8.60 -25.35 -0.06
N GLU A 145 -8.10 -24.14 -0.21
CA GLU A 145 -7.55 -23.64 -1.48
C GLU A 145 -6.34 -22.75 -1.19
N ILE A 146 -5.25 -22.98 -1.93
CA ILE A 146 -4.08 -22.09 -1.93
C ILE A 146 -4.22 -21.11 -3.08
N ILE A 147 -3.96 -19.84 -2.80
CA ILE A 147 -4.06 -18.75 -3.76
C ILE A 147 -2.68 -18.14 -3.94
N LEU A 148 -2.17 -18.10 -5.15
CA LEU A 148 -0.95 -17.40 -5.52
C LEU A 148 -1.32 -16.17 -6.34
N ARG A 149 -0.80 -15.00 -5.95
CA ARG A 149 -1.08 -13.72 -6.60
C ARG A 149 0.20 -13.07 -7.04
N TYR A 150 0.18 -12.49 -8.22
CA TYR A 150 1.29 -11.71 -8.74
C TYR A 150 0.77 -10.33 -9.15
N ILE A 151 1.42 -9.27 -8.66
CA ILE A 151 1.02 -7.89 -8.94
C ILE A 151 2.24 -7.18 -9.54
N PRO A 152 2.28 -7.02 -10.87
CA PRO A 152 3.27 -6.21 -11.54
C PRO A 152 2.89 -4.73 -11.43
N PHE A 153 3.80 -3.92 -10.88
CA PHE A 153 3.66 -2.46 -10.87
C PHE A 153 4.88 -1.82 -11.54
N THR A 154 4.67 -0.78 -12.35
CA THR A 154 5.75 -0.07 -13.05
C THR A 154 5.85 1.34 -12.49
N PHE A 155 7.06 1.74 -12.10
CA PHE A 155 7.33 2.99 -11.41
C PHE A 155 8.56 3.67 -12.02
N LYS A 156 8.37 4.77 -12.79
CA LYS A 156 9.43 5.48 -13.55
C LYS A 156 10.45 4.54 -14.23
N GLY A 157 9.96 3.50 -14.91
CA GLY A 157 10.80 2.52 -15.63
C GLY A 157 11.34 1.36 -14.78
N SER A 158 11.25 1.44 -13.45
CA SER A 158 11.54 0.34 -12.53
C SER A 158 10.32 -0.56 -12.38
N ARG A 159 10.49 -1.85 -12.67
CA ARG A 159 9.42 -2.85 -12.53
C ARG A 159 9.46 -3.47 -11.14
N ILE A 160 8.53 -3.08 -10.29
CA ILE A 160 8.32 -3.67 -8.97
C ILE A 160 7.32 -4.82 -9.11
N ARG A 161 7.58 -5.93 -8.44
CA ARG A 161 6.75 -7.13 -8.50
C ARG A 161 6.40 -7.55 -7.09
N PHE A 162 5.12 -7.60 -6.78
CA PHE A 162 4.63 -8.17 -5.52
C PHE A 162 4.12 -9.58 -5.76
N MET A 163 4.48 -10.50 -4.88
CA MET A 163 3.92 -11.84 -4.83
C MET A 163 3.19 -12.00 -3.51
N GLY A 164 1.98 -12.55 -3.57
CA GLY A 164 1.15 -12.84 -2.41
C GLY A 164 0.76 -14.30 -2.39
N VAL A 165 0.74 -14.89 -1.20
CA VAL A 165 0.16 -16.22 -0.95
C VAL A 165 -1.05 -16.03 -0.05
N GLY A 166 -2.15 -16.68 -0.40
CA GLY A 166 -3.39 -16.69 0.35
C GLY A 166 -3.85 -18.11 0.63
N PHE A 167 -4.65 -18.25 1.68
CA PHE A 167 -5.32 -19.48 2.03
C PHE A 167 -6.82 -19.20 2.11
N LYS A 168 -7.62 -20.11 1.56
CA LYS A 168 -9.07 -20.02 1.56
C LYS A 168 -9.63 -21.34 2.05
N GLN A 169 -10.68 -21.26 2.86
CA GLN A 169 -11.38 -22.41 3.42
C GLN A 169 -12.86 -22.27 3.11
N GLU A 170 -13.46 -23.32 2.56
CA GLU A 170 -14.90 -23.40 2.40
C GLU A 170 -15.56 -23.82 3.73
N LEU A 171 -16.44 -22.97 4.25
CA LEU A 171 -17.16 -23.23 5.50
C LEU A 171 -18.25 -24.31 5.33
N THR A 172 -18.74 -24.51 4.10
CA THR A 172 -19.77 -25.52 3.81
C THR A 172 -19.23 -26.95 3.91
N SER A 173 -17.95 -27.18 3.58
CA SER A 173 -17.30 -28.48 3.75
C SER A 173 -17.06 -28.80 5.23
N ALA A 174 -16.66 -27.80 6.03
CA ALA A 174 -16.54 -27.92 7.49
C ALA A 174 -17.90 -28.12 8.18
N ALA A 175 -18.96 -27.53 7.64
CA ALA A 175 -20.33 -27.72 8.11
C ALA A 175 -20.99 -29.01 7.59
N SER A 176 -20.44 -29.71 6.59
CA SER A 176 -21.00 -30.98 6.10
C SER A 176 -20.75 -32.18 7.03
N GLU A 177 -19.91 -32.04 8.07
CA GLU A 177 -19.92 -32.91 9.25
C GLU A 177 -21.09 -32.61 10.21
N HIS A 178 -21.82 -31.51 9.99
CA HIS A 178 -23.02 -31.10 10.74
C HIS A 178 -24.04 -30.39 9.83
N GLY A 179 -24.63 -31.12 8.88
CA GLY A 179 -26.00 -30.85 8.41
C GLY A 179 -26.24 -29.72 7.39
N SER A 180 -26.66 -30.17 6.21
CA SER A 180 -27.63 -29.54 5.27
C SER A 180 -27.18 -28.38 4.36
N HIS A 181 -27.13 -28.73 3.08
CA HIS A 181 -27.54 -27.98 1.87
C HIS A 181 -27.73 -26.46 1.95
N ALA A 182 -26.85 -25.73 1.25
CA ALA A 182 -27.22 -24.47 0.60
C ALA A 182 -26.54 -24.37 -0.77
N ARG A 183 -27.31 -24.59 -1.85
CA ARG A 183 -26.93 -24.21 -3.22
C ARG A 183 -27.26 -22.72 -3.38
N CYS A 184 -26.25 -21.86 -3.42
CA CYS A 184 -26.42 -20.47 -3.87
C CYS A 184 -26.01 -20.35 -5.34
N ASN A 185 -27.01 -20.08 -6.18
CA ASN A 185 -26.86 -19.78 -7.60
C ASN A 185 -26.57 -18.27 -7.73
N CYS A 186 -25.33 -17.88 -8.05
CA CYS A 186 -24.97 -16.46 -8.17
C CYS A 186 -24.92 -16.03 -9.64
N HIS A 187 -25.97 -15.35 -10.08
CA HIS A 187 -25.98 -14.47 -11.25
C HIS A 187 -25.35 -13.13 -10.82
N TRP A 188 -24.18 -12.75 -11.35
CA TRP A 188 -23.44 -11.56 -10.89
C TRP A 188 -23.64 -10.35 -11.81
N TRP A 189 -24.05 -9.22 -11.22
CA TRP A 189 -23.96 -7.89 -11.80
C TRP A 189 -22.61 -7.25 -11.42
N CYS A 190 -21.80 -6.89 -12.42
CA CYS A 190 -20.52 -6.20 -12.26
C CYS A 190 -20.72 -4.71 -11.91
N LEU A 191 -19.97 -4.20 -10.93
CA LEU A 191 -19.69 -2.78 -10.80
C LEU A 191 -18.73 -2.34 -11.93
N PRO A 192 -18.88 -1.13 -12.49
CA PRO A 192 -18.21 -0.71 -13.73
C PRO A 192 -16.67 -0.54 -13.66
N GLU A 193 -16.04 -0.64 -12.48
CA GLU A 193 -14.62 -0.29 -12.28
C GLU A 193 -13.68 -1.51 -12.09
N VAL A 194 -14.21 -2.72 -12.07
CA VAL A 194 -13.44 -3.96 -11.87
C VAL A 194 -13.80 -4.99 -12.94
N TRP A 195 -12.80 -5.50 -13.66
CA TRP A 195 -12.98 -6.53 -14.67
C TRP A 195 -12.18 -7.78 -14.32
N CYS A 196 -12.84 -8.91 -14.13
CA CYS A 196 -12.18 -10.17 -13.78
C CYS A 196 -12.56 -11.26 -14.80
N GLN A 197 -11.56 -11.87 -15.43
CA GLN A 197 -11.77 -13.01 -16.33
C GLN A 197 -11.16 -14.27 -15.71
N ARG A 198 -11.92 -15.37 -15.79
CA ARG A 198 -11.63 -16.63 -15.13
C ARG A 198 -11.52 -17.76 -16.15
N PHE A 199 -10.47 -18.57 -16.02
CA PHE A 199 -10.22 -19.75 -16.83
C PHE A 199 -10.02 -20.95 -15.89
N SER A 200 -11.00 -21.85 -15.89
CA SER A 200 -10.98 -23.10 -15.12
C SER A 200 -10.55 -24.28 -15.98
N GLY A 201 -9.72 -25.17 -15.44
CA GLY A 201 -9.22 -26.38 -16.12
C GLY A 201 -9.25 -27.60 -15.23
#